data_AF-A0A5S3PE42-F1
#
_entry.id   AF-A0A5S3PE42-F1
#
_cell.length_a   1.000
_cell.length_b   1.000
_cell.length_c   1.000
_cell.angle_alpha   90.00
_cell.angle_beta   90.00
_cell.angle_gamma   90.00
#
_symmetry.space_group_name_H-M   'P 1'
#
loop_
_entity.id
_entity.type
_entity.pdbx_description
1 polymer ?
#
loop_
_entity_poly.entity_id
_entity_poly.type
_entity_poly.pdbx_seq_one_letter_code
_entity_poly.pdbx_strand_id
1 'polypeptide(L)' 'MLDCLLYRLGRARAPSFYRVEIAMNLFSEVSVLREWGVQGGKPRMVLNCYGNLREASHAADTYRQMALRRGYARADHVSA' A
#
# COMPACT_ATOMS: atom_id res chain seq x y z
N MET A 1 -10.48 7.20 -6.13
CA MET A 1 -9.27 6.38 -5.98
C MET A 1 -8.72 6.66 -4.60
N LEU A 2 -8.51 5.63 -3.78
CA LEU A 2 -7.87 5.79 -2.46
C LEU A 2 -6.49 5.17 -2.55
N ASP A 3 -5.44 5.97 -2.36
CA ASP A 3 -4.06 5.50 -2.31
C ASP A 3 -3.45 5.82 -0.93
N CYS A 4 -2.60 4.93 -0.46
CA CYS A 4 -1.82 5.15 0.75
C CYS A 4 -0.38 4.70 0.49
N LEU A 5 0.52 5.68 0.42
CA LEU A 5 1.94 5.46 0.28
C LEU A 5 2.65 5.62 1.62
N LEU A 6 3.39 4.58 1.99
CA LEU A 6 4.18 4.53 3.21
C LEU A 6 5.65 4.33 2.87
N TYR A 7 6.52 5.02 3.61
CA TYR A 7 7.96 4.91 3.48
C TYR A 7 8.57 4.38 4.77
N ARG A 8 9.63 3.61 4.63
CA ARG A 8 10.49 3.25 5.74
C ARG A 8 11.89 3.75 5.42
N LEU A 9 12.20 4.90 6.02
CA LEU A 9 13.47 5.61 5.96
C LEU A 9 14.19 5.35 7.30
N GLY A 10 15.21 4.49 7.32
CA GLY A 10 15.89 4.05 8.55
C GLY A 10 16.78 2.83 8.32
N ARG A 11 17.30 2.21 9.40
CA ARG A 11 18.32 1.10 9.55
C ARG A 11 18.50 0.04 8.44
N ALA A 12 17.62 -0.07 7.46
CA ALA A 12 17.81 -0.90 6.28
C ALA A 12 18.85 -0.27 5.32
N ARG A 13 19.54 -1.12 4.56
CA ARG A 13 20.60 -0.74 3.60
C ARG A 13 20.12 0.20 2.48
N ALA A 14 18.81 0.28 2.24
CA ALA A 14 18.19 1.17 1.26
C ALA A 14 16.75 1.56 1.72
N PRO A 15 16.28 2.78 1.39
CA PRO A 15 14.88 3.17 1.59
C PRO A 15 13.90 2.16 0.99
N SER A 16 12.78 1.94 1.66
CA SER A 16 11.72 1.04 1.17
C SER A 16 10.37 1.73 1.16
N PHE A 17 9.52 1.33 0.22
CA PHE A 17 8.16 1.84 0.07
C PHE A 17 7.14 0.72 0.17
N TYR A 18 5.94 1.08 0.60
CA TYR A 18 4.77 0.21 0.62
C TYR A 18 3.56 1.03 0.20
N ARG A 19 2.89 0.62 -0.87
CA ARG A 19 1.71 1.26 -1.43
C ARG A 19 0.52 0.32 -1.31
N VAL A 20 -0.59 0.84 -0.84
CA VAL A 20 -1.91 0.18 -0.88
C VAL A 20 -2.85 1.10 -1.64
N GLU A 21 -3.57 0.55 -2.60
CA GLU A 21 -4.48 1.32 -3.45
C GLU A 21 -5.80 0.55 -3.64
N ILE A 22 -6.93 1.25 -3.53
CA ILE A 22 -8.26 0.73 -3.88
C ILE A 22 -8.68 1.34 -5.22
N ALA A 23 -8.97 0.49 -6.20
CA ALA A 23 -9.41 0.86 -7.54
C ALA A 23 -10.65 0.06 -7.96
N MET A 24 -11.52 0.66 -8.77
CA MET A 24 -12.57 -0.08 -9.47
C MET A 24 -11.94 -0.80 -10.67
N ASN A 25 -12.33 -2.05 -10.92
CA ASN A 25 -11.88 -2.78 -12.09
C ASN A 25 -12.92 -2.75 -13.23
N LEU A 26 -12.57 -3.30 -14.39
CA LEU A 26 -13.43 -3.32 -15.58
C LEU A 26 -14.69 -4.20 -15.43
N PHE A 27 -14.77 -5.00 -14.37
CA PHE A 27 -15.87 -5.92 -14.09
C PHE A 27 -16.81 -5.40 -13.00
N SER A 28 -16.74 -4.10 -12.68
CA SER A 28 -17.51 -3.47 -11.59
C SER A 28 -17.21 -4.04 -10.20
N GLU A 29 -16.10 -4.76 -10.03
CA GLU A 29 -15.61 -5.19 -8.72
C GLU A 29 -14.61 -4.16 -8.17
N VAL A 30 -14.22 -4.38 -6.91
CA VAL A 30 -13.25 -3.53 -6.23
C VAL A 30 -11.92 -4.28 -6.09
N SER A 31 -10.86 -3.72 -6.66
CA SER A 31 -9.51 -4.26 -6.54
C SER A 31 -8.71 -3.53 -5.46
N VAL A 32 -7.99 -4.28 -4.64
CA VAL A 32 -6.95 -3.77 -3.74
C VAL A 32 -5.59 -4.17 -4.29
N LEU A 33 -4.80 -3.17 -4.64
CA LEU A 33 -3.41 -3.31 -5.03
C LEU A 33 -2.51 -3.15 -3.80
N ARG A 34 -1.56 -4.06 -3.65
CA ARG A 34 -0.41 -3.91 -2.76
C ARG A 34 0.86 -3.93 -3.57
N GLU A 35 1.70 -2.94 -3.37
CA GLU A 35 3.01 -2.85 -4.02
C GLU A 35 4.07 -2.49 -2.98
N TRP A 36 5.22 -3.15 -3.02
CA TRP A 36 6.31 -2.84 -2.11
C TRP A 36 7.67 -3.16 -2.72
N GLY A 37 8.66 -2.37 -2.34
CA GLY A 37 10.00 -2.51 -2.87
C GLY A 37 11.02 -1.70 -2.09
N VAL A 38 12.27 -1.91 -2.45
CA VAL A 38 13.40 -1.09 -2.02
C VAL A 38 13.78 -0.14 -3.15
N GLN A 39 14.29 1.03 -2.82
CA GLN A 39 14.81 1.98 -3.79
C GLN A 39 15.87 1.33 -4.69
N GLY A 40 15.73 1.51 -6.00
CA GLY A 40 16.62 0.90 -7.00
C GLY A 40 16.38 -0.60 -7.26
N GLY A 41 15.43 -1.24 -6.57
CA GLY A 41 15.05 -2.63 -6.78
C GLY A 41 13.77 -2.78 -7.60
N LYS A 42 13.53 -3.98 -8.14
CA LYS A 42 12.25 -4.34 -8.77
C LYS A 42 11.18 -4.54 -7.69
N PRO A 43 10.06 -3.78 -7.71
CA PRO A 43 9.01 -3.92 -6.72
C PRO A 43 8.24 -5.23 -6.90
N ARG A 44 7.64 -5.70 -5.81
CA ARG A 44 6.67 -6.79 -5.80
C ARG A 44 5.28 -6.19 -5.75
N MET A 45 4.34 -6.84 -6.42
CA MET A 45 2.97 -6.37 -6.56
C MET A 45 1.99 -7.54 -6.42
N VAL A 46 0.89 -7.32 -5.73
CA VAL A 46 -0.22 -8.26 -5.57
C VAL A 46 -1.53 -7.50 -5.74
N LEU A 47 -2.42 -8.04 -6.58
CA LEU A 47 -3.76 -7.53 -6.79
C LEU A 47 -4.77 -8.53 -6.21
N ASN A 48 -5.72 -8.05 -5.42
CA ASN A 48 -6.80 -8.84 -4.85
C ASN A 48 -8.15 -8.21 -5.23
N CYS A 49 -9.09 -8.98 -5.77
CA CYS A 49 -10.45 -8.51 -6.09
C CYS A 49 -11.42 -8.83 -4.94
N TYR A 50 -12.39 -7.94 -4.74
CA TYR A 50 -13.43 -8.02 -3.72
C TYR A 50 -14.79 -7.67 -4.34
N GLY A 51 -15.85 -8.35 -3.89
CA GLY A 51 -17.20 -8.14 -4.42
C GLY A 51 -17.84 -6.82 -4.00
N ASN A 52 -17.26 -6.10 -3.03
CA ASN A 52 -17.76 -4.81 -2.58
C ASN A 52 -16.67 -3.91 -1.98
N LEU A 53 -16.97 -2.61 -1.91
CA LEU A 53 -16.05 -1.58 -1.40
C LEU A 53 -15.74 -1.74 0.09
N ARG A 54 -16.69 -2.26 0.88
CA ARG A 54 -16.52 -2.43 2.32
C ARG A 54 -15.43 -3.44 2.64
N GLU A 55 -15.47 -4.61 2.00
CA GLU A 55 -14.46 -5.65 2.14
C GLU A 55 -13.09 -5.18 1.65
N ALA A 56 -13.05 -4.53 0.48
CA ALA A 56 -11.82 -3.94 -0.04
C ALA A 56 -11.21 -2.91 0.91
N SER A 57 -12.04 -2.05 1.50
CA SER A 57 -11.61 -1.05 2.49
C SER A 57 -11.02 -1.71 3.74
N HIS A 58 -11.71 -2.72 4.29
CA HIS A 58 -11.19 -3.47 5.44
C HIS A 58 -9.86 -4.16 5.14
N ALA A 59 -9.73 -4.76 3.95
CA ALA A 59 -8.48 -5.39 3.53
C ALA A 59 -7.36 -4.36 3.38
N ALA A 60 -7.62 -3.24 2.71
CA ALA A 60 -6.65 -2.16 2.53
C ALA A 60 -6.17 -1.59 3.88
N ASP A 61 -7.07 -1.33 4.82
CA ASP A 61 -6.71 -0.86 6.17
C ASP A 61 -5.91 -1.90 6.94
N THR A 62 -6.26 -3.18 6.82
CA THR A 62 -5.48 -4.27 7.44
C THR A 62 -4.05 -4.28 6.89
N TYR A 63 -3.87 -4.16 5.58
CA TYR A 63 -2.55 -4.11 4.95
C TYR A 63 -1.74 -2.89 5.37
N ARG A 64 -2.39 -1.72 5.42
CA ARG A 64 -1.79 -0.50 5.94
C ARG A 64 -1.33 -0.68 7.39
N GLN A 65 -2.17 -1.19 8.28
CA GLN A 65 -1.81 -1.42 9.68
C GLN A 65 -0.64 -2.41 9.81
N MET A 66 -0.61 -3.47 9.01
CA MET A 66 0.51 -4.40 8.97
C MET A 66 1.81 -3.73 8.52
N ALA A 67 1.76 -2.84 7.54
CA ALA A 67 2.92 -2.07 7.10
C ALA A 67 3.40 -1.09 8.19
N LEU A 68 2.48 -0.39 8.87
CA LEU A 68 2.82 0.47 10.01
C LEU A 68 3.53 -0.32 11.12
N ARG A 69 3.02 -1.51 11.47
CA ARG A 69 3.66 -2.42 12.45
C ARG A 69 5.05 -2.92 12.03
N ARG A 70 5.37 -2.88 10.73
CA ARG A 70 6.70 -3.21 10.16
C ARG A 70 7.66 -2.00 10.12
N GLY A 71 7.24 -0.87 10.67
CA GLY A 71 8.02 0.37 10.75
C GLY A 71 7.94 1.24 9.50
N TYR A 72 6.96 1.03 8.62
CA TYR A 72 6.65 2.01 7.59
C TYR A 72 5.89 3.18 8.24
N ALA A 73 6.18 4.40 7.79
CA ALA A 73 5.53 5.62 8.21
C ALA A 73 4.84 6.28 7.00
N ARG A 74 3.81 7.07 7.25
CA ARG A 74 3.13 7.83 6.20
C ARG A 74 4.04 8.92 5.65
N ALA A 75 3.94 9.17 4.34
CA ALA A 75 4.61 10.29 3.70
C ALA A 75 4.10 11.67 4.19
N ASP A 76 2.91 11.71 4.81
CA ASP A 76 2.20 12.93 5.28
C ASP A 76 2.84 13.64 6.50
N HIS A 77 4.16 13.55 6.68
CA HIS A 77 4.93 14.38 7.60
C HIS A 77 6.24 14.90 6.96
N VAL A 78 6.23 15.15 5.65
CA VAL A 78 7.17 16.07 5.00
C VAL A 78 6.35 17.17 4.33
N SER A 79 5.70 17.99 5.17
CA SER A 79 5.36 19.34 4.74
C SER A 79 6.66 20.12 4.61
N ALA A 80 6.74 20.90 3.54
CA ALA A 80 7.81 21.83 3.21
C ALA A 80 8.17 22.79 4.34
#